data_AF-A0A8R7QHK8-F1
#
_entry.id   AF-A0A8R7QHK8-F1
#
_cell.length_a   1.000
_cell.length_b   1.000
_cell.length_c   1.000
_cell.angle_alpha   90.00
_cell.angle_beta   90.00
_cell.angle_gamma   90.00
#
_symmetry.space_group_name_H-M   'P 1'
#
loop_
_entity.id
_entity.type
_entity.pdbx_description
1 polymer ?
#
loop_
_entity_poly.entity_id
_entity_poly.type
_entity_poly.pdbx_seq_one_letter_code
_entity_poly.pdbx_strand_id
1 'polypeptide(L)'
;MVMDTSQCERIVPVFGVRTRCIALVPRNGSRPTWPMYLPVGGKLAALDDDSSELLRPCLWGWGTQDRLPNPPFDLEDMTAHCAHPDGRTVFVSSKAATFSLDTASRGAAWRRHGEWKLPFAGRAHFDPRLDAWVGLSGDSPDTLGYLCSCDVVPTDPSSNMESPPAWKLSKEKLFCEDPAEQHVGASLVYVGVARFCLVQYFSVVEDDAASSSGNDEPEMEEAMPPSSPRYRLRLTAFSLLYDKKGDLRAETPVTPRRVGCYQLPAPSEIHELRDPVAFWL
;
A
#
# COMPACT_ATOMS: atom_id res chain seq x y z
N MET A 1 -10.21 -28.26 24.01
CA MET A 1 -8.78 -27.88 23.95
C MET A 1 -8.74 -26.40 24.25
N VAL A 2 -8.28 -26.04 25.44
CA VAL A 2 -8.22 -24.66 25.90
C VAL A 2 -7.13 -23.96 25.08
N MET A 3 -7.48 -22.93 24.32
CA MET A 3 -6.49 -22.06 23.70
C MET A 3 -5.69 -21.43 24.84
N ASP A 4 -4.39 -21.68 24.85
CA ASP A 4 -3.45 -20.97 25.71
C ASP A 4 -3.44 -19.50 25.26
N THR A 5 -4.12 -18.65 26.03
CA THR A 5 -4.30 -17.22 25.74
C THR A 5 -3.04 -16.39 26.02
N SER A 6 -1.93 -17.02 26.43
CA SER A 6 -0.66 -16.31 26.67
C SER A 6 0.10 -15.92 25.39
N GLN A 7 -0.33 -16.38 24.20
CA GLN A 7 0.23 -16.00 22.90
C GLN A 7 -0.67 -15.04 22.07
N CYS A 8 -1.69 -14.42 22.69
CA CYS A 8 -2.68 -13.61 21.98
C CYS A 8 -2.16 -12.27 21.40
N GLU A 9 -0.90 -11.90 21.61
CA GLU A 9 -0.39 -10.57 21.22
C GLU A 9 0.16 -10.47 19.79
N ARG A 10 0.12 -11.53 18.99
CA ARG A 10 0.84 -11.58 17.70
C ARG A 10 0.04 -12.20 16.57
N ILE A 11 -1.14 -11.65 16.30
CA ILE A 11 -1.99 -12.10 15.20
C ILE A 11 -2.25 -10.93 14.25
N VAL A 12 -1.98 -11.13 12.96
CA VAL A 12 -2.31 -10.14 11.93
C VAL A 12 -3.53 -10.58 11.13
N PRO A 13 -4.58 -9.74 11.01
CA PRO A 13 -5.72 -10.03 10.16
C PRO A 13 -5.33 -9.89 8.69
N VAL A 14 -5.49 -10.95 7.93
CA VAL A 14 -5.24 -10.99 6.49
C VAL A 14 -6.54 -11.28 5.77
N PHE A 15 -6.97 -10.35 4.93
CA PHE A 15 -8.17 -10.54 4.10
C PHE A 15 -7.81 -11.23 2.78
N GLY A 16 -8.30 -12.45 2.60
CA GLY A 16 -8.22 -13.18 1.33
C GLY A 16 -9.38 -12.82 0.43
N VAL A 17 -9.14 -12.07 -0.64
CA VAL A 17 -10.20 -11.61 -1.56
C VAL A 17 -10.84 -12.77 -2.34
N ARG A 18 -10.04 -13.76 -2.79
CA ARG A 18 -10.57 -14.96 -3.49
C ARG A 18 -11.47 -15.81 -2.62
N THR A 19 -11.13 -15.97 -1.34
CA THR A 19 -11.96 -16.69 -0.37
C THR A 19 -13.06 -15.81 0.23
N ARG A 20 -12.92 -14.48 0.09
CA ARG A 20 -13.71 -13.46 0.78
C ARG A 20 -13.72 -13.67 2.30
N CYS A 21 -12.60 -14.15 2.84
CA CYS A 21 -12.48 -14.49 4.25
C CYS A 21 -11.35 -13.70 4.90
N ILE A 22 -11.56 -13.31 6.16
CA ILE A 22 -10.48 -12.87 7.03
C ILE A 22 -9.84 -14.12 7.62
N ALA A 23 -8.52 -14.21 7.52
CA ALA A 23 -7.70 -15.21 8.18
C ALA A 23 -6.80 -14.52 9.19
N LEU A 24 -6.55 -15.20 10.31
CA LEU A 24 -5.62 -14.74 11.33
C LEU A 24 -4.27 -15.42 11.09
N VAL A 25 -3.23 -14.61 10.91
CA VAL A 25 -1.87 -15.08 10.63
C VAL A 25 -1.01 -14.95 11.90
N PRO A 26 -0.29 -16.01 12.31
CA PRO A 26 0.70 -15.90 13.37
C PRO A 26 1.81 -14.93 12.95
N ARG A 27 2.09 -13.94 13.78
CA ARG A 27 3.24 -13.05 13.59
C ARG A 27 4.44 -13.66 14.32
N ASN A 28 5.46 -14.03 13.56
CA ASN A 28 6.76 -14.39 14.08
C ASN A 28 7.66 -13.14 14.09
N GLY A 29 8.43 -12.92 15.16
CA GLY A 29 9.27 -11.72 15.33
C GLY A 29 9.20 -11.13 16.74
N SER A 30 10.33 -10.63 17.24
CA SER A 30 10.47 -10.13 18.63
C SER A 30 9.96 -8.70 18.84
N ARG A 31 9.83 -7.89 17.78
CA ARG A 31 9.43 -6.49 17.87
C ARG A 31 7.95 -6.27 17.54
N PRO A 32 7.24 -5.39 18.27
CA PRO A 32 5.80 -5.17 18.09
C PRO A 32 5.41 -4.27 16.91
N THR A 33 6.32 -3.53 16.26
CA THR A 33 5.90 -2.31 15.54
C THR A 33 5.64 -2.41 14.03
N TRP A 34 6.39 -3.13 13.18
CA TRP A 34 6.11 -3.11 11.73
C TRP A 34 6.63 -4.32 10.92
N PRO A 35 5.92 -5.46 10.87
CA PRO A 35 6.24 -6.51 9.93
C PRO A 35 5.70 -6.13 8.54
N MET A 36 6.50 -6.33 7.50
CA MET A 36 6.09 -6.05 6.12
C MET A 36 5.58 -7.32 5.44
N TYR A 37 4.39 -7.23 4.85
CA TYR A 37 3.75 -8.35 4.17
C TYR A 37 3.71 -8.14 2.66
N LEU A 38 4.45 -8.97 1.92
CA LEU A 38 4.59 -8.86 0.46
C LEU A 38 3.87 -10.02 -0.23
N PRO A 39 2.78 -9.77 -0.98
CA PRO A 39 2.08 -10.82 -1.70
C PRO A 39 2.89 -11.29 -2.91
N VAL A 40 2.97 -12.62 -3.10
CA VAL A 40 3.75 -13.25 -4.18
C VAL A 40 3.11 -14.57 -4.62
N GLY A 41 2.54 -14.58 -5.82
CA GLY A 41 2.00 -15.78 -6.47
C GLY A 41 1.12 -16.69 -5.59
N GLY A 42 0.13 -16.11 -4.89
CA GLY A 42 -0.76 -16.88 -4.01
C GLY A 42 -0.21 -17.10 -2.59
N LYS A 43 0.97 -16.57 -2.27
CA LYS A 43 1.66 -16.68 -0.98
C LYS A 43 1.92 -15.29 -0.41
N LEU A 44 2.37 -15.24 0.84
CA LEU A 44 2.73 -14.02 1.52
C LEU A 44 4.13 -14.14 2.11
N ALA A 45 5.06 -13.29 1.67
CA ALA A 45 6.34 -13.14 2.36
C ALA A 45 6.15 -12.18 3.53
N ALA A 46 6.29 -12.69 4.74
CA ALA A 46 6.33 -11.89 5.96
C ALA A 46 7.78 -11.57 6.28
N LEU A 47 8.14 -10.29 6.27
CA LEU A 47 9.48 -9.81 6.57
C LEU A 47 9.46 -9.09 7.92
N ASP A 48 10.36 -9.49 8.80
CA ASP A 48 10.67 -8.85 10.09
C ASP A 48 12.20 -8.69 10.20
N ASP A 49 12.66 -7.88 11.15
CA ASP A 49 14.08 -7.57 11.38
C ASP A 49 14.89 -8.83 11.69
N ASP A 50 14.30 -9.75 12.47
CA ASP A 50 14.95 -10.95 13.00
C ASP A 50 14.49 -12.25 12.34
N SER A 51 13.32 -12.24 11.69
CA SER A 51 12.73 -13.42 11.07
C SER A 51 11.96 -13.06 9.81
N SER A 52 12.24 -13.79 8.73
CA SER A 52 11.50 -13.68 7.47
C SER A 52 10.99 -15.05 7.06
N GLU A 53 9.72 -15.13 6.64
CA GLU A 53 9.03 -16.40 6.40
C GLU A 53 8.08 -16.33 5.21
N LEU A 54 7.93 -17.45 4.50
CA LEU A 54 6.95 -17.58 3.43
C LEU A 54 5.71 -18.32 3.94
N LEU A 55 4.60 -17.59 3.96
CA LEU A 55 3.30 -18.07 4.42
C LEU A 55 2.45 -18.52 3.22
N ARG A 56 1.81 -19.68 3.36
CA ARG A 56 0.86 -20.17 2.35
C ARG A 56 -0.54 -20.35 2.95
N PRO A 57 -1.60 -19.95 2.21
CA PRO A 57 -2.96 -20.27 2.61
C PRO A 57 -3.14 -21.79 2.67
N CYS A 58 -3.70 -22.31 3.77
CA CYS A 58 -4.13 -23.70 3.89
C CYS A 58 -5.62 -23.77 4.24
N LEU A 59 -6.27 -24.93 4.03
CA LEU A 59 -7.73 -25.09 4.17
C LEU A 59 -8.29 -24.72 5.56
N TRP A 60 -7.44 -24.63 6.59
CA TRP A 60 -7.82 -24.35 7.98
C TRP A 60 -6.92 -23.30 8.67
N GLY A 61 -6.17 -22.48 7.90
CA GLY A 61 -5.26 -21.47 8.46
C GLY A 61 -4.11 -21.09 7.51
N TRP A 62 -2.96 -20.74 8.08
CA TRP A 62 -1.71 -20.53 7.36
C TRP A 62 -0.65 -21.47 7.90
N GLY A 63 0.11 -22.10 6.99
CA GLY A 63 1.30 -22.88 7.36
C GLY A 63 2.57 -22.11 7.01
N THR A 64 3.50 -22.00 7.95
CA THR A 64 4.88 -21.62 7.68
C THR A 64 5.57 -22.77 6.98
N GLN A 65 6.06 -22.55 5.76
CA GLN A 65 6.76 -23.59 5.02
C GLN A 65 8.27 -23.41 5.09
N ASP A 66 8.74 -22.22 4.70
CA ASP A 66 10.14 -21.99 4.42
C ASP A 66 10.63 -20.68 5.08
N ARG A 67 11.74 -20.77 5.81
CA ARG A 67 12.44 -19.60 6.34
C ARG A 67 13.09 -18.86 5.17
N LEU A 68 12.78 -17.57 5.05
CA LEU A 68 13.38 -16.68 4.07
C LEU A 68 14.65 -16.03 4.66
N PRO A 69 15.60 -15.60 3.80
CA PRO A 69 16.69 -14.75 4.26
C PRO A 69 16.14 -13.41 4.75
N ASN A 70 16.71 -12.88 5.83
CA ASN A 70 16.37 -11.54 6.30
C ASN A 70 16.77 -10.49 5.24
N PRO A 71 16.01 -9.39 5.13
CA PRO A 71 16.30 -8.33 4.17
C PRO A 71 17.69 -7.72 4.44
N PRO A 72 18.47 -7.39 3.38
CA PRO A 72 19.78 -6.74 3.50
C PRO A 72 19.64 -5.21 3.66
N PHE A 73 18.53 -4.75 4.23
CA PHE A 73 18.15 -3.35 4.41
C PHE A 73 17.19 -3.23 5.60
N ASP A 74 17.13 -2.05 6.20
CA ASP A 74 16.19 -1.78 7.28
C ASP A 74 14.76 -1.66 6.72
N LEU A 75 13.80 -2.34 7.35
CA LEU A 75 12.40 -2.33 6.89
C LEU A 75 11.78 -0.93 6.93
N GLU A 76 12.22 -0.08 7.86
CA GLU A 76 11.83 1.34 7.95
C GLU A 76 12.30 2.18 6.75
N ASP A 77 13.31 1.70 6.01
CA ASP A 77 13.80 2.33 4.80
C ASP A 77 13.05 1.85 3.56
N MET A 78 12.12 0.90 3.67
CA MET A 78 11.36 0.42 2.53
C MET A 78 10.45 1.52 1.98
N THR A 79 10.64 1.84 0.71
CA THR A 79 9.89 2.89 0.00
C THR A 79 8.85 2.30 -0.94
N ALA A 80 9.16 1.17 -1.58
CA ALA A 80 8.29 0.54 -2.55
C ALA A 80 8.44 -0.98 -2.56
N HIS A 81 7.38 -1.68 -2.98
CA HIS A 81 7.45 -3.10 -3.30
C HIS A 81 6.44 -3.51 -4.38
N CYS A 82 6.77 -4.55 -5.13
CA CYS A 82 5.87 -5.14 -6.13
C CYS A 82 6.15 -6.63 -6.34
N ALA A 83 5.12 -7.35 -6.78
CA ALA A 83 5.26 -8.73 -7.23
C ALA A 83 5.66 -8.74 -8.72
N HIS A 84 6.60 -9.59 -9.06
CA HIS A 84 6.96 -9.85 -10.45
C HIS A 84 5.90 -10.76 -11.12
N PRO A 85 5.60 -10.57 -12.41
CA PRO A 85 4.61 -11.38 -13.15
C PRO A 85 4.93 -12.89 -13.21
N ASP A 86 6.16 -13.31 -12.87
CA ASP A 86 6.54 -14.73 -12.77
C ASP A 86 5.87 -15.46 -11.61
N GLY A 87 5.20 -14.75 -10.69
CA GLY A 87 4.48 -15.34 -9.56
C GLY A 87 5.38 -15.95 -8.49
N ARG A 88 6.68 -15.64 -8.47
CA ARG A 88 7.60 -16.14 -7.44
C ARG A 88 8.56 -15.09 -6.92
N THR A 89 8.81 -14.04 -7.69
CA THR A 89 9.79 -13.01 -7.33
C THR A 89 9.08 -11.78 -6.79
N VAL A 90 9.60 -11.21 -5.71
CA VAL A 90 9.21 -9.87 -5.23
C VAL A 90 10.35 -8.91 -5.43
N PHE A 91 10.02 -7.66 -5.77
CA PHE A 91 10.96 -6.55 -5.80
C PHE A 91 10.65 -5.59 -4.67
N VAL A 92 11.71 -5.07 -4.05
CA VAL A 92 11.63 -4.13 -2.93
C VAL A 92 12.66 -3.03 -3.14
N SER A 93 12.25 -1.77 -3.01
CA SER A 93 13.16 -0.63 -2.98
C SER A 93 13.25 -0.09 -1.56
N SER A 94 14.48 0.06 -1.07
CA SER A 94 14.78 0.87 0.12
C SER A 94 15.09 2.31 -0.27
N LYS A 95 15.43 3.16 0.70
CA LYS A 95 15.94 4.52 0.43
C LYS A 95 17.23 4.53 -0.42
N ALA A 96 17.99 3.44 -0.41
CA ALA A 96 19.32 3.36 -1.02
C ALA A 96 19.40 2.51 -2.29
N ALA A 97 18.57 1.46 -2.43
CA ALA A 97 18.72 0.50 -3.52
C ALA A 97 17.45 -0.32 -3.77
N THR A 98 17.42 -0.99 -4.93
CA THR A 98 16.38 -1.97 -5.27
C THR A 98 16.92 -3.39 -5.20
N PHE A 99 16.12 -4.27 -4.62
CA PHE A 99 16.41 -5.67 -4.38
C PHE A 99 15.30 -6.56 -4.93
N SER A 100 15.62 -7.83 -5.20
CA SER A 100 14.63 -8.86 -5.48
C SER A 100 14.86 -10.12 -4.65
N LEU A 101 13.78 -10.84 -4.36
CA LEU A 101 13.81 -12.12 -3.67
C LEU A 101 12.99 -13.14 -4.47
N ASP A 102 13.62 -14.21 -4.94
CA ASP A 102 12.93 -15.38 -5.50
C ASP A 102 12.48 -16.29 -4.35
N THR A 103 11.16 -16.42 -4.18
CA THR A 103 10.53 -17.19 -3.09
C THR A 103 10.30 -18.68 -3.43
N ALA A 104 10.67 -19.13 -4.62
CA ALA A 104 10.49 -20.52 -5.05
C ALA A 104 11.72 -21.40 -4.83
N SER A 105 12.91 -20.82 -4.67
CA SER A 105 14.16 -21.57 -4.58
C SER A 105 14.43 -22.09 -3.16
N ARG A 106 14.86 -23.35 -3.05
CA ARG A 106 15.52 -23.85 -1.83
C ARG A 106 16.85 -23.10 -1.72
N GLY A 107 16.95 -22.18 -0.75
CA GLY A 107 18.05 -21.22 -0.67
C GLY A 107 17.74 -19.87 -1.30
N ALA A 108 16.51 -19.37 -1.11
CA ALA A 108 16.13 -18.00 -1.43
C ALA A 108 17.20 -17.02 -0.95
N ALA A 109 17.57 -16.08 -1.81
CA ALA A 109 18.60 -15.07 -1.53
C ALA A 109 18.16 -13.73 -2.10
N TRP A 110 18.44 -12.67 -1.35
CA TRP A 110 18.25 -11.31 -1.84
C TRP A 110 19.31 -10.97 -2.88
N ARG A 111 18.87 -10.39 -3.99
CA ARG A 111 19.74 -9.83 -5.03
C ARG A 111 19.57 -8.32 -5.07
N ARG A 112 20.67 -7.58 -5.06
CA ARG A 112 20.66 -6.13 -5.31
C ARG A 112 20.74 -5.87 -6.81
N HIS A 113 19.90 -4.98 -7.32
CA HIS A 113 19.85 -4.60 -8.75
C HIS A 113 20.59 -3.30 -9.05
N GLY A 114 20.65 -2.36 -8.10
CA GLY A 114 21.42 -1.11 -8.26
C GLY A 114 21.08 -0.05 -7.21
N GLU A 115 21.79 1.08 -7.28
CA GLU A 115 21.58 2.29 -6.45
C GLU A 115 20.51 3.19 -7.03
N TRP A 116 19.34 2.60 -7.29
CA TRP A 116 18.16 3.28 -7.79
C TRP A 116 16.92 2.71 -7.13
N LYS A 117 15.83 3.47 -7.16
CA LYS A 117 14.55 3.12 -6.55
C LYS A 117 13.50 2.94 -7.64
N LEU A 118 12.52 2.08 -7.38
CA LEU A 118 11.30 2.09 -8.15
C LEU A 118 10.57 3.43 -7.93
N PRO A 119 9.85 3.96 -8.94
CA PRO A 119 9.21 5.27 -8.87
C PRO A 119 7.94 5.30 -7.99
N PHE A 120 7.74 4.29 -7.13
CA PHE A 120 6.51 4.09 -6.39
C PHE A 120 6.61 4.54 -4.93
N ALA A 121 5.48 4.93 -4.35
CA ALA A 121 5.25 4.98 -2.91
C ALA A 121 4.42 3.76 -2.49
N GLY A 122 5.00 2.89 -1.68
CA GLY A 122 4.36 1.69 -1.19
C GLY A 122 4.19 0.62 -2.28
N ARG A 123 2.99 0.06 -2.39
CA ARG A 123 2.75 -1.11 -3.23
C ARG A 123 2.45 -0.75 -4.68
N ALA A 124 3.14 -1.40 -5.61
CA ALA A 124 2.81 -1.42 -7.03
C ALA A 124 2.27 -2.80 -7.48
N HIS A 125 1.48 -2.79 -8.55
CA HIS A 125 0.81 -3.96 -9.11
C HIS A 125 1.15 -4.10 -10.59
N PHE A 126 1.41 -5.33 -11.03
CA PHE A 126 1.53 -5.62 -12.46
C PHE A 126 0.16 -5.62 -13.12
N ASP A 127 0.02 -4.91 -14.24
CA ASP A 127 -1.15 -5.00 -15.10
C ASP A 127 -0.79 -5.61 -16.46
N PRO A 128 -1.35 -6.78 -16.82
CA PRO A 128 -1.04 -7.45 -18.08
C PRO A 128 -1.47 -6.68 -19.34
N ARG A 129 -2.42 -5.74 -19.24
CA ARG A 129 -2.88 -4.95 -20.40
C ARG A 129 -1.96 -3.76 -20.67
N LEU A 130 -1.37 -3.19 -19.62
CA LEU A 130 -0.35 -2.14 -19.73
C LEU A 130 1.07 -2.71 -19.89
N ASP A 131 1.25 -4.01 -19.60
CA ASP A 131 2.54 -4.69 -19.55
C ASP A 131 3.57 -3.94 -18.69
N ALA A 132 3.10 -3.44 -17.55
CA ALA A 132 3.89 -2.58 -16.66
C ALA A 132 3.47 -2.75 -15.21
N TRP A 133 4.38 -2.44 -14.30
CA TRP A 133 4.02 -2.17 -12.91
C TRP A 133 3.37 -0.79 -12.80
N VAL A 134 2.35 -0.68 -11.97
CA VAL A 134 1.59 0.55 -11.71
C VAL A 134 1.45 0.78 -10.21
N GLY A 135 1.73 1.99 -9.75
CA GLY A 135 1.63 2.38 -8.35
C GLY A 135 1.41 3.87 -8.16
N LEU A 136 1.26 4.29 -6.90
CA LEU A 136 1.30 5.70 -6.52
C LEU A 136 2.71 6.25 -6.75
N SER A 137 2.85 7.48 -7.24
CA SER A 137 4.17 8.11 -7.38
C SER A 137 4.82 8.33 -6.01
N GLY A 138 6.10 7.96 -5.88
CA GLY A 138 6.88 8.14 -4.65
C GLY A 138 8.18 8.94 -4.82
N ASP A 139 8.43 9.48 -6.01
CA ASP A 139 9.73 10.09 -6.32
C ASP A 139 9.89 11.49 -5.69
N SER A 140 8.81 12.27 -5.60
CA SER A 140 8.84 13.61 -4.99
C SER A 140 7.51 14.06 -4.40
N PRO A 141 7.51 15.01 -3.44
CA PRO A 141 6.29 15.65 -2.93
C PRO A 141 5.44 16.31 -4.02
N ASP A 142 6.06 16.80 -5.10
CA ASP A 142 5.36 17.46 -6.21
C ASP A 142 4.50 16.49 -7.03
N THR A 143 4.85 15.19 -6.99
CA THR A 143 4.11 14.12 -7.67
C THR A 143 3.05 13.46 -6.78
N LEU A 144 2.80 14.01 -5.60
CA LEU A 144 1.79 13.49 -4.68
C LEU A 144 0.41 13.45 -5.35
N GLY A 145 -0.21 12.27 -5.34
CA GLY A 145 -1.52 12.04 -5.94
C GLY A 145 -1.52 11.68 -7.42
N TYR A 146 -0.35 11.59 -8.04
CA TYR A 146 -0.18 11.00 -9.36
C TYR A 146 0.10 9.50 -9.25
N LEU A 147 -0.16 8.79 -10.35
CA LEU A 147 0.27 7.42 -10.54
C LEU A 147 1.52 7.40 -11.41
N CYS A 148 2.28 6.32 -11.31
CA CYS A 148 3.32 6.02 -12.29
C CYS A 148 3.17 4.60 -12.81
N SER A 149 3.66 4.38 -14.02
CA SER A 149 3.87 3.07 -14.61
C SER A 149 5.35 2.87 -14.87
N CYS A 150 5.83 1.65 -14.71
CA CYS A 150 7.24 1.30 -14.83
C CYS A 150 7.40 -0.05 -15.53
N ASP A 151 8.40 -0.15 -16.42
CA ASP A 151 8.72 -1.40 -17.09
C ASP A 151 9.11 -2.48 -16.07
N VAL A 152 8.73 -3.73 -16.34
CA VAL A 152 9.03 -4.85 -15.46
C VAL A 152 10.53 -5.12 -15.48
N VAL A 153 11.16 -5.07 -14.30
CA VAL A 153 12.60 -5.34 -14.17
C VAL A 153 12.85 -6.85 -14.37
N PRO A 154 13.76 -7.23 -15.28
CA PRO A 154 14.08 -8.63 -15.51
C PRO A 154 14.63 -9.34 -14.26
N THR A 155 14.35 -10.64 -14.15
CA THR A 155 14.88 -11.48 -13.07
C THR A 155 16.19 -12.18 -13.42
N ASP A 156 16.70 -12.00 -14.65
CA ASP A 156 17.90 -12.67 -15.13
C ASP A 156 19.14 -12.16 -14.37
N PRO A 157 19.95 -13.04 -13.75
CA PRO A 157 21.20 -12.62 -13.09
C PRO A 157 22.21 -11.94 -14.02
N SER A 158 22.11 -12.17 -15.33
CA SER A 158 23.00 -11.56 -16.33
C SER A 158 22.58 -10.14 -16.74
N SER A 159 21.36 -9.70 -16.40
CA SER A 159 20.93 -8.34 -16.66
C SER A 159 21.46 -7.39 -15.58
N ASN A 160 22.55 -6.69 -15.87
CA ASN A 160 23.04 -5.60 -15.03
C ASN A 160 22.21 -4.33 -15.32
N MET A 161 21.28 -3.99 -14.43
CA MET A 161 20.52 -2.74 -14.49
C MET A 161 21.22 -1.67 -13.64
N GLU A 162 22.24 -1.01 -14.20
CA GLU A 162 22.90 0.13 -13.53
C GLU A 162 21.99 1.38 -13.47
N SER A 163 20.95 1.43 -14.31
CA SER A 163 19.95 2.49 -14.36
C SER A 163 18.57 2.00 -13.92
N PRO A 164 17.70 2.87 -13.40
CA PRO A 164 16.32 2.52 -13.12
C PRO A 164 15.58 2.12 -14.41
N PRO A 165 14.57 1.23 -14.31
CA PRO A 165 13.67 0.93 -15.42
C PRO A 165 12.99 2.20 -15.95
N ALA A 166 12.65 2.19 -17.24
CA ALA A 166 11.88 3.29 -17.82
C ALA A 166 10.52 3.39 -17.14
N TRP A 167 10.08 4.62 -16.90
CA TRP A 167 8.83 4.88 -16.20
C TRP A 167 8.13 6.11 -16.75
N LYS A 168 6.84 6.23 -16.45
CA LYS A 168 5.97 7.32 -16.91
C LYS A 168 5.09 7.78 -15.76
N LEU A 169 4.93 9.10 -15.63
CA LEU A 169 3.98 9.72 -14.71
C LEU A 169 2.61 9.84 -15.39
N SER A 170 1.53 9.64 -14.63
CA SER A 170 0.18 9.95 -15.11
C SER A 170 0.02 11.44 -15.37
N LYS A 171 -0.89 11.81 -16.27
CA LYS A 171 -1.22 13.22 -16.53
C LYS A 171 -2.23 13.77 -15.54
N GLU A 172 -3.10 12.91 -15.04
CA GLU A 172 -4.12 13.28 -14.07
C GLU A 172 -3.58 13.12 -12.65
N LYS A 173 -3.80 14.15 -11.83
CA LYS A 173 -3.74 14.05 -10.38
C LYS A 173 -5.06 13.47 -9.87
N LEU A 174 -5.00 12.40 -9.09
CA LEU A 174 -6.18 11.66 -8.65
C LEU A 174 -6.63 12.00 -7.23
N PHE A 175 -5.76 12.62 -6.42
CA PHE A 175 -6.10 13.06 -5.08
C PHE A 175 -7.02 14.29 -5.15
N CYS A 176 -7.83 14.47 -4.10
CA CYS A 176 -8.61 15.71 -3.98
C CYS A 176 -7.72 16.94 -3.91
N GLU A 177 -8.24 18.05 -4.45
CA GLU A 177 -7.64 19.37 -4.38
C GLU A 177 -8.43 20.30 -3.45
N ASP A 178 -9.41 19.79 -2.71
CA ASP A 178 -10.17 20.58 -1.73
C ASP A 178 -9.23 21.05 -0.62
N PRO A 179 -9.02 22.38 -0.44
CA PRO A 179 -8.14 22.91 0.60
C PRO A 179 -8.58 22.57 2.03
N ALA A 180 -9.87 22.26 2.24
CA ALA A 180 -10.39 21.84 3.53
C ALA A 180 -10.06 20.36 3.86
N GLU A 181 -9.60 19.59 2.86
CA GLU A 181 -9.25 18.18 3.01
C GLU A 181 -7.72 18.01 3.11
N GLN A 182 -7.23 17.70 4.31
CA GLN A 182 -5.82 17.41 4.51
C GLN A 182 -5.52 15.94 4.20
N HIS A 183 -4.64 15.70 3.23
CA HIS A 183 -4.21 14.34 2.90
C HIS A 183 -3.45 13.68 4.06
N VAL A 184 -3.88 12.47 4.42
CA VAL A 184 -3.26 11.66 5.48
C VAL A 184 -2.47 10.48 4.89
N GLY A 185 -3.01 9.82 3.86
CA GLY A 185 -2.39 8.68 3.21
C GLY A 185 -3.22 8.14 2.05
N ALA A 186 -2.65 7.23 1.27
CA ALA A 186 -3.36 6.56 0.19
C ALA A 186 -2.78 5.19 -0.13
N SER A 187 -3.64 4.32 -0.65
CA SER A 187 -3.26 3.00 -1.17
C SER A 187 -3.91 2.76 -2.52
N LEU A 188 -3.18 2.10 -3.42
CA LEU A 188 -3.68 1.70 -4.73
C LEU A 188 -4.00 0.21 -4.73
N VAL A 189 -5.19 -0.13 -5.19
CA VAL A 189 -5.75 -1.48 -5.15
C VAL A 189 -6.05 -1.94 -6.58
N TYR A 190 -5.46 -3.05 -7.03
CA TYR A 190 -5.62 -3.55 -8.39
C TYR A 190 -6.85 -4.44 -8.57
N VAL A 191 -7.90 -3.95 -9.22
CA VAL A 191 -9.18 -4.66 -9.36
C VAL A 191 -9.20 -5.66 -10.52
N GLY A 192 -8.25 -5.57 -11.43
CA GLY A 192 -8.12 -6.48 -12.58
C GLY A 192 -8.45 -5.83 -13.93
N VAL A 193 -7.68 -6.18 -14.96
CA VAL A 193 -7.86 -5.74 -16.36
C VAL A 193 -7.79 -4.22 -16.48
N ALA A 194 -6.65 -3.65 -16.10
CA ALA A 194 -6.36 -2.22 -16.02
C ALA A 194 -7.32 -1.39 -15.14
N ARG A 195 -8.13 -2.03 -14.30
CA ARG A 195 -8.99 -1.35 -13.33
C ARG A 195 -8.33 -1.29 -11.98
N PHE A 196 -8.41 -0.12 -11.37
CA PHE A 196 -7.81 0.18 -10.07
C PHE A 196 -8.84 0.89 -9.19
N CYS A 197 -8.64 0.77 -7.88
CA CYS A 197 -9.34 1.54 -6.87
C CYS A 197 -8.29 2.31 -6.07
N LEU A 198 -8.40 3.63 -6.06
CA LEU A 198 -7.65 4.47 -5.16
C LEU A 198 -8.40 4.58 -3.83
N VAL A 199 -7.72 4.24 -2.75
CA VAL A 199 -8.19 4.34 -1.38
C VAL A 199 -7.47 5.53 -0.75
N GLN A 200 -8.15 6.65 -0.54
CA GLN A 200 -7.57 7.87 -0.01
C GLN A 200 -8.06 8.14 1.42
N TYR A 201 -7.13 8.47 2.31
CA TYR A 201 -7.38 8.88 3.68
C TYR A 201 -7.12 10.37 3.82
N PHE A 202 -8.07 11.09 4.39
CA PHE A 202 -7.96 12.53 4.60
C PHE A 202 -8.68 12.95 5.88
N SER A 203 -8.26 14.06 6.46
CA SER A 203 -8.93 14.70 7.59
C SER A 203 -9.60 16.00 7.15
N VAL A 204 -10.76 16.29 7.73
CA VAL A 204 -11.46 17.55 7.58
C VAL A 204 -11.50 18.23 8.93
N VAL A 205 -11.10 19.50 8.97
CA VAL A 205 -11.32 20.39 10.12
C VAL A 205 -12.58 21.17 9.80
N GLU A 206 -13.68 20.89 10.52
CA GLU A 206 -14.88 21.71 10.39
C GLU A 206 -14.64 22.98 11.22
N ASP A 207 -14.64 24.14 10.56
CA ASP A 207 -14.76 25.42 11.24
C ASP A 207 -16.18 25.51 11.81
N ASP A 208 -16.32 25.43 13.13
CA ASP A 208 -17.60 25.60 13.84
C ASP A 208 -18.11 27.07 13.80
N ALA A 209 -17.90 27.77 12.69
CA ALA A 209 -18.34 29.14 12.46
C ALA A 209 -19.76 29.18 11.84
N ALA A 210 -20.72 28.51 12.48
CA ALA A 210 -22.13 28.63 12.11
C ALA A 210 -23.10 28.39 13.28
N SER A 211 -22.81 28.94 14.46
CA SER A 211 -23.86 29.13 15.48
C SER A 211 -23.54 30.30 16.41
N SER A 212 -23.80 31.53 15.95
CA SER A 212 -24.28 32.64 16.81
C SER A 212 -24.62 33.88 15.98
N SER A 213 -25.65 33.78 15.14
CA SER A 213 -26.42 34.99 14.81
C SER A 213 -27.27 35.36 16.02
N GLY A 214 -26.78 36.32 16.81
CA GLY A 214 -27.58 37.15 17.73
C GLY A 214 -27.97 36.54 19.07
N ASN A 215 -27.21 36.88 20.12
CA ASN A 215 -27.67 37.82 21.16
C ASN A 215 -26.59 37.98 22.24
N ASP A 216 -26.47 39.21 22.73
CA ASP A 216 -25.56 39.66 23.77
C ASP A 216 -25.77 38.95 25.11
N GLU A 217 -24.74 38.29 25.65
CA GLU A 217 -24.41 38.18 27.08
C GLU A 217 -22.93 37.71 27.20
N PRO A 218 -22.11 38.24 28.12
CA PRO A 218 -20.73 37.81 28.29
C PRO A 218 -20.68 36.60 29.23
N GLU A 219 -21.01 35.41 28.72
CA GLU A 219 -20.74 34.16 29.44
C GLU A 219 -19.29 33.73 29.22
N MET A 220 -18.66 33.29 30.30
CA MET A 220 -17.26 32.90 30.41
C MET A 220 -16.90 31.88 29.32
N GLU A 221 -16.15 32.34 28.32
CA GLU A 221 -15.72 31.56 27.16
C GLU A 221 -14.70 30.51 27.62
N GLU A 222 -15.17 29.39 28.17
CA GLU A 222 -14.35 28.17 28.21
C GLU A 222 -14.08 27.82 26.75
N ALA A 223 -12.82 28.03 26.34
CA ALA A 223 -12.36 27.72 24.99
C ALA A 223 -12.76 26.29 24.65
N MET A 224 -13.79 26.15 23.81
CA MET A 224 -14.21 24.86 23.28
C MET A 224 -12.96 24.16 22.73
N PRO A 225 -12.70 22.89 23.10
CA PRO A 225 -11.55 22.19 22.57
C PRO A 225 -11.64 22.23 21.04
N PRO A 226 -10.52 22.49 20.34
CA PRO A 226 -10.53 22.57 18.88
C PRO A 226 -11.23 21.33 18.32
N SER A 227 -12.16 21.54 17.39
CA SER A 227 -12.92 20.48 16.74
C SER A 227 -11.94 19.39 16.31
N SER A 228 -12.11 18.19 16.87
CA SER A 228 -11.18 17.09 16.60
C SER A 228 -11.26 16.73 15.12
N PRO A 229 -10.12 16.57 14.43
CA PRO A 229 -10.11 16.30 13.00
C PRO A 229 -10.92 15.04 12.70
N ARG A 230 -11.90 15.15 11.80
CA ARG A 230 -12.70 14.01 11.37
C ARG A 230 -12.02 13.33 10.19
N TYR A 231 -11.65 12.08 10.37
CA TYR A 231 -11.02 11.29 9.32
C TYR A 231 -12.08 10.67 8.41
N ARG A 232 -11.81 10.69 7.11
CA ARG A 232 -12.66 10.15 6.07
C ARG A 232 -11.85 9.28 5.11
N LEU A 233 -12.52 8.26 4.58
CA LEU A 233 -12.03 7.34 3.58
C LEU A 233 -12.76 7.58 2.27
N ARG A 234 -12.02 7.83 1.19
CA ARG A 234 -12.57 7.96 -0.16
C ARG A 234 -12.10 6.82 -1.05
N LEU A 235 -13.03 6.15 -1.70
CA LEU A 235 -12.77 5.10 -2.69
C LEU A 235 -13.04 5.65 -4.09
N THR A 236 -12.06 5.63 -4.98
CA THR A 236 -12.21 6.08 -6.37
C THR A 236 -11.79 4.98 -7.33
N ALA A 237 -12.76 4.37 -8.02
CA ALA A 237 -12.50 3.37 -9.05
C ALA A 237 -12.31 4.03 -10.44
N PHE A 238 -11.32 3.57 -11.19
CA PHE A 238 -11.00 4.04 -12.55
C PHE A 238 -10.28 2.96 -13.35
N SER A 239 -10.14 3.21 -14.65
CA SER A 239 -9.32 2.38 -15.54
C SER A 239 -8.09 3.15 -16.00
N LEU A 240 -7.02 2.45 -16.32
CA LEU A 240 -5.80 3.03 -16.88
C LEU A 240 -5.57 2.56 -18.31
N LEU A 241 -4.98 3.46 -19.10
CA LEU A 241 -4.55 3.19 -20.48
C LEU A 241 -3.35 4.08 -20.83
N TYR A 242 -2.64 3.69 -21.88
CA TYR A 242 -1.75 4.59 -22.58
C TYR A 242 -2.52 5.31 -23.69
N ASP A 243 -2.34 6.63 -23.78
CA ASP A 243 -2.86 7.39 -24.93
C ASP A 243 -2.00 7.18 -26.18
N LYS A 244 -2.39 7.82 -27.29
CA LYS A 244 -1.66 7.70 -28.57
C LYS A 244 -0.23 8.23 -28.52
N LYS A 245 0.12 9.05 -27.52
CA LYS A 245 1.48 9.54 -27.28
C LYS A 245 2.26 8.62 -26.34
N GLY A 246 1.62 7.58 -25.82
CA GLY A 246 2.18 6.66 -24.86
C GLY A 246 2.16 7.19 -23.43
N ASP A 247 1.46 8.29 -23.14
CA ASP A 247 1.34 8.82 -21.78
C ASP A 247 0.32 7.99 -20.98
N LEU A 248 0.59 7.76 -19.69
CA LEU A 248 -0.33 7.06 -18.80
C LEU A 248 -1.52 7.97 -18.45
N ARG A 249 -2.75 7.46 -18.64
CA ARG A 249 -4.00 8.21 -18.44
C ARG A 249 -4.99 7.43 -17.58
N ALA A 250 -5.63 8.14 -16.67
CA ALA A 250 -6.81 7.66 -15.96
C ALA A 250 -8.08 7.92 -16.79
N GLU A 251 -8.69 6.85 -17.28
CA GLU A 251 -9.99 6.92 -17.94
C GLU A 251 -11.05 7.23 -16.90
N THR A 252 -11.72 8.37 -17.07
CA THR A 252 -12.94 8.68 -16.32
C THR A 252 -14.05 7.80 -16.90
N PRO A 253 -14.73 6.94 -16.11
CA PRO A 253 -15.80 6.15 -16.67
C PRO A 253 -16.91 7.08 -17.19
N VAL A 254 -17.56 6.66 -18.29
CA VAL A 254 -18.77 7.32 -18.85
C VAL A 254 -19.92 7.36 -17.83
N THR A 255 -19.84 6.54 -16.78
CA THR A 255 -20.66 6.60 -15.57
C THR A 255 -19.90 7.31 -14.44
N PRO A 256 -20.57 8.14 -13.61
CA PRO A 256 -19.91 8.94 -12.59
C PRO A 256 -18.95 8.08 -11.77
N ARG A 257 -17.72 8.58 -11.53
CA ARG A 257 -16.76 7.99 -10.60
C ARG A 257 -17.56 7.49 -9.41
N ARG A 258 -17.59 6.17 -9.17
CA ARG A 258 -18.24 5.61 -7.97
C ARG A 258 -17.37 5.99 -6.79
N VAL A 259 -17.52 7.22 -6.35
CA VAL A 259 -16.85 7.77 -5.19
C VAL A 259 -17.68 7.38 -3.98
N GLY A 260 -17.16 6.46 -3.17
CA GLY A 260 -17.68 6.21 -1.83
C GLY A 260 -16.89 7.05 -0.83
N CYS A 261 -17.56 7.78 0.04
CA CYS A 261 -16.93 8.51 1.14
C CYS A 261 -17.49 7.98 2.47
N TYR A 262 -16.61 7.56 3.37
CA TYR A 262 -16.97 6.93 4.64
C TYR A 262 -16.27 7.66 5.78
N GLN A 263 -16.99 7.94 6.86
CA GLN A 263 -16.39 8.48 8.08
C GLN A 263 -15.70 7.36 8.86
N LEU A 264 -14.49 7.61 9.37
CA LEU A 264 -13.73 6.67 10.18
C LEU A 264 -13.93 6.92 11.68
N PRO A 265 -13.71 5.90 12.54
CA PRO A 265 -13.67 6.05 14.00
C PRO A 265 -12.58 7.03 14.47
N ALA A 266 -12.57 7.32 15.78
CA ALA A 266 -11.75 8.37 16.38
C ALA A 266 -10.21 8.13 16.28
N PRO A 267 -9.38 9.19 16.43
CA PRO A 267 -7.95 9.20 16.07
C PRO A 267 -7.06 8.16 16.78
N SER A 268 -7.46 7.70 17.97
CA SER A 268 -6.70 6.71 18.76
C SER A 268 -6.56 5.35 18.08
N GLU A 269 -7.37 5.07 17.05
CA GLU A 269 -7.37 3.81 16.28
C GLU A 269 -6.71 3.95 14.89
N ILE A 270 -6.23 5.15 14.52
CA ILE A 270 -5.90 5.50 13.11
C ILE A 270 -4.41 5.33 12.77
N HIS A 271 -3.52 5.26 13.76
CA HIS A 271 -2.10 4.98 13.48
C HIS A 271 -1.89 3.65 12.73
N GLU A 272 -2.79 2.69 12.92
CA GLU A 272 -2.82 1.40 12.21
C GLU A 272 -3.43 1.47 10.79
N LEU A 273 -4.13 2.56 10.45
CA LEU A 273 -4.79 2.77 9.16
C LEU A 273 -3.95 3.55 8.15
N ARG A 274 -2.75 4.02 8.52
CA ARG A 274 -1.86 4.73 7.57
C ARG A 274 -1.41 3.84 6.40
N ASP A 275 -1.33 2.53 6.63
CA ASP A 275 -0.98 1.52 5.60
C ASP A 275 -1.91 0.30 5.68
N PRO A 276 -3.20 0.43 5.31
CA PRO A 276 -4.09 -0.72 5.28
C PRO A 276 -3.68 -1.61 4.12
N VAL A 277 -3.05 -2.73 4.44
CA VAL A 277 -2.57 -3.68 3.45
C VAL A 277 -3.74 -4.55 2.97
N ALA A 278 -4.40 -4.12 1.90
CA ALA A 278 -5.35 -4.96 1.18
C ALA A 278 -4.58 -5.94 0.27
N PHE A 279 -4.55 -7.22 0.62
CA PHE A 279 -3.88 -8.25 -0.16
C PHE A 279 -4.70 -8.68 -1.37
N TRP A 280 -4.02 -8.94 -2.49
CA TRP A 280 -4.59 -9.55 -3.69
C TRP A 280 -3.98 -10.95 -3.80
N LEU A 281 -4.81 -11.98 -3.64
CA LEU A 281 -4.50 -13.39 -3.91
C LEU A 281 -5.66 -14.03 -4.66
#